data_AF-A0A1B6YAZ6-F1
#
_entry.id   AF-A0A1B6YAZ6-F1
#
_cell.length_a   1.000
_cell.length_b   1.000
_cell.length_c   1.000
_cell.angle_alpha   90.00
_cell.angle_beta   90.00
_cell.angle_gamma   90.00
#
_symmetry.space_group_name_H-M   'P 1'
#
loop_
_entity.id
_entity.type
_entity.pdbx_description
1 polymer ?
#
loop_
_entity_poly.entity_id
_entity_poly.type
_entity_poly.pdbx_seq_one_letter_code
_entity_poly.pdbx_strand_id
1 'polypeptide(L)'
;MSITKHKIFKLKLSNDAKFTITKTVEKAINEFLLEPNTVYVNHSITTLTEDIEEYDNLRTICRYVLISIIYKDLNTTPLDLKSTSKKVKNVVHKQVETGEEITEPEIKTDIDKEIHLLTMTKKS
;
A
#
# COMPACT_ATOMS: atom_id res chain seq x y z
N MET A 1 -24.72 7.57 2.40
CA MET A 1 -23.59 8.53 2.38
C MET A 1 -22.32 7.69 2.35
N SER A 2 -21.40 7.88 1.39
CA SER A 2 -20.15 7.09 1.37
C SER A 2 -19.30 7.45 2.59
N ILE A 3 -18.89 6.46 3.39
CA ILE A 3 -18.10 6.68 4.60
C ILE A 3 -16.62 6.49 4.25
N THR A 4 -15.80 7.51 4.50
CA THR A 4 -14.34 7.37 4.41
C THR A 4 -13.86 6.47 5.55
N LYS A 5 -13.11 5.41 5.22
CA LYS A 5 -12.60 4.42 6.16
C LYS A 5 -11.10 4.19 5.96
N HIS A 6 -10.49 3.56 6.96
CA HIS A 6 -9.07 3.21 6.98
C HIS A 6 -8.90 1.71 7.07
N LYS A 7 -8.01 1.16 6.24
CA LYS A 7 -7.53 -0.23 6.33
C LYS A 7 -6.04 -0.20 6.66
N ILE A 8 -5.68 -0.75 7.82
CA ILE A 8 -4.29 -0.74 8.31
C ILE A 8 -3.67 -2.13 8.13
N PHE A 9 -2.48 -2.17 7.54
CA PHE A 9 -1.64 -3.35 7.41
C PHE A 9 -0.36 -3.14 8.23
N LYS A 10 0.00 -4.14 9.04
CA LYS A 10 1.21 -4.11 9.89
C LYS A 10 2.18 -5.19 9.44
N LEU A 11 3.38 -4.80 9.05
CA LEU A 11 4.45 -5.71 8.62
C LEU A 11 5.59 -5.66 9.62
N LYS A 12 6.09 -6.82 10.06
CA LYS A 12 7.31 -6.91 10.86
C LYS A 12 8.52 -6.89 9.92
N LEU A 13 9.48 -6.00 10.19
CA LEU A 13 10.77 -5.96 9.50
C LEU A 13 11.76 -6.84 10.26
N SER A 14 12.49 -7.68 9.51
CA SER A 14 13.66 -8.39 10.02
C SER A 14 14.89 -7.47 10.04
N ASN A 15 15.86 -7.75 10.91
CA ASN A 15 17.05 -6.92 11.13
C ASN A 15 17.98 -6.80 9.90
N ASP A 16 17.78 -7.61 8.86
CA ASP A 16 18.68 -7.72 7.70
C ASP A 16 18.51 -6.61 6.64
N ALA A 17 17.93 -5.46 6.99
CA ALA A 17 17.73 -4.28 6.13
C ALA A 17 16.94 -4.49 4.82
N LYS A 18 16.59 -5.73 4.46
CA LYS A 18 15.77 -6.03 3.29
C LYS A 18 14.30 -5.85 3.63
N PHE A 19 13.75 -4.73 3.16
CA PHE A 19 12.32 -4.49 3.11
C PHE A 19 11.65 -5.56 2.25
N THR A 20 11.27 -6.66 2.89
CA THR A 20 10.58 -7.76 2.21
C THR A 20 9.14 -7.66 2.64
N ILE A 21 8.31 -7.00 1.83
CA ILE A 21 6.86 -7.18 1.96
C ILE A 21 6.64 -8.68 1.81
N THR A 22 6.12 -9.33 2.85
CA THR A 22 5.80 -10.75 2.72
C THR A 22 4.77 -10.87 1.61
N LYS A 23 4.93 -11.85 0.71
CA LYS A 23 3.96 -12.10 -0.38
C LYS A 23 2.51 -12.15 0.12
N THR A 24 2.32 -12.55 1.38
CA THR A 24 1.03 -12.54 2.08
C THR A 24 0.44 -11.13 2.26
N VAL A 25 1.23 -10.13 2.67
CA VAL A 25 0.74 -8.77 2.87
C VAL A 25 0.52 -8.07 1.53
N GLU A 26 1.42 -8.25 0.57
CA GLU A 26 1.24 -7.78 -0.80
C GLU A 26 -0.08 -8.31 -1.40
N LYS A 27 -0.31 -9.63 -1.28
CA LYS A 27 -1.55 -10.26 -1.72
C LYS A 27 -2.77 -9.68 -1.02
N ALA A 28 -2.71 -9.47 0.30
CA ALA A 28 -3.82 -8.92 1.06
C ALA A 28 -4.15 -7.46 0.68
N ILE A 29 -3.13 -6.65 0.35
CA ILE A 29 -3.31 -5.29 -0.16
C ILE A 29 -3.95 -5.34 -1.54
N ASN A 30 -3.45 -6.19 -2.44
CA ASN A 30 -3.98 -6.33 -3.80
C ASN A 30 -5.44 -6.83 -3.78
N GLU A 31 -5.75 -7.86 -2.98
CA GLU A 31 -7.11 -8.35 -2.80
C GLU A 31 -8.05 -7.26 -2.28
N PHE A 32 -7.58 -6.40 -1.38
CA PHE A 32 -8.36 -5.28 -0.86
C PHE A 32 -8.62 -4.20 -1.92
N LEU A 33 -7.61 -3.84 -2.72
CA LEU A 33 -7.73 -2.83 -3.78
C LEU A 33 -8.60 -3.29 -4.96
N LEU A 34 -8.73 -4.60 -5.18
CA LEU A 34 -9.61 -5.19 -6.19
C LEU A 34 -11.08 -5.28 -5.74
N GLU A 35 -11.40 -4.92 -4.49
CA GLU A 35 -12.78 -4.98 -4.01
C GLU A 35 -13.64 -3.91 -4.71
N PRO A 36 -14.70 -4.28 -5.44
CA PRO A 36 -15.44 -3.38 -6.33
C PRO A 36 -16.23 -2.29 -5.60
N ASN A 37 -16.47 -2.45 -4.30
CA ASN A 37 -17.14 -1.46 -3.44
C ASN A 37 -16.16 -0.56 -2.67
N THR A 38 -14.86 -0.74 -2.89
CA THR A 38 -13.79 -0.02 -2.22
C THR A 38 -13.16 0.93 -3.23
N VAL A 39 -13.36 2.24 -3.05
CA VAL A 39 -12.71 3.24 -3.90
C VAL A 39 -11.49 3.76 -3.16
N TYR A 40 -10.31 3.45 -3.69
CA TYR A 40 -9.04 3.99 -3.19
C TYR A 40 -9.06 5.52 -3.20
N VAL A 41 -8.61 6.13 -2.11
CA VAL A 41 -8.49 7.59 -1.99
C VAL A 41 -7.02 7.99 -1.83
N ASN A 42 -6.34 7.43 -0.84
CA ASN A 42 -4.95 7.74 -0.54
C ASN A 42 -4.33 6.64 0.34
N HIS A 43 -3.03 6.68 0.58
CA HIS A 43 -2.38 5.84 1.59
C HIS A 43 -1.31 6.62 2.36
N SER A 44 -0.88 6.08 3.48
CA SER A 44 0.27 6.55 4.24
C SER A 44 1.08 5.36 4.72
N ILE A 45 2.41 5.52 4.76
CA ILE A 45 3.34 4.50 5.19
C ILE A 45 4.19 5.10 6.30
N THR A 46 4.26 4.43 7.44
CA THR A 46 5.12 4.85 8.56
C THR A 46 5.85 3.65 9.14
N THR A 47 7.07 3.89 9.61
CA THR A 47 7.83 2.90 10.37
C THR A 47 7.58 3.10 11.86
N LEU A 48 7.40 2.00 12.60
CA LEU A 48 7.38 1.99 14.05
C LEU A 48 8.58 1.19 14.56
N THR A 49 9.29 1.74 15.53
CA THR A 49 10.38 1.05 16.23
C THR A 49 9.97 0.84 17.68
N GLU A 50 10.24 -0.34 18.20
CA GLU A 50 10.15 -0.61 19.62
C GLU A 50 11.57 -0.78 20.15
N ASP A 51 11.98 0.18 20.97
CA ASP A 51 13.26 0.21 21.64
C ASP A 51 13.07 -0.30 23.07
N ILE A 52 13.90 -1.25 23.48
CA ILE A 52 13.91 -1.79 24.83
C ILE A 52 15.29 -1.48 25.42
N GLU A 53 15.30 -0.92 26.63
CA GLU A 53 16.52 -0.77 27.42
C GLU A 53 16.88 -2.11 28.06
N GLU A 54 18.05 -2.64 27.70
CA GLU A 54 18.62 -3.84 28.30
C GLU A 54 20.05 -3.52 28.74
N TYR A 55 20.33 -3.59 30.05
CA TYR A 55 21.66 -3.33 30.63
C TYR A 55 22.26 -1.97 30.23
N ASP A 56 21.52 -0.87 30.45
CA ASP A 56 21.92 0.51 30.08
C ASP A 56 22.24 0.72 28.59
N ASN A 57 21.84 -0.22 27.71
CA ASN A 57 21.93 -0.07 26.26
C ASN A 57 20.53 -0.04 25.64
N LEU A 58 20.23 1.01 24.86
CA LEU A 58 19.05 1.02 23.99
C LEU A 58 19.23 0.01 22.86
N ARG A 59 18.38 -1.00 22.80
CA ARG A 59 18.32 -1.95 21.69
C ARG A 59 16.98 -1.86 20.99
N THR A 60 16.98 -1.52 19.70
CA THR A 60 15.78 -1.66 18.86
C THR A 60 15.52 -3.15 18.63
N ILE A 61 14.42 -3.68 19.20
CA ILE A 61 14.11 -5.11 19.16
C ILE A 61 13.14 -5.44 18.02
N CYS A 62 12.20 -4.54 17.73
CA CYS A 62 11.21 -4.75 16.68
C CYS A 62 11.06 -3.50 15.83
N ARG A 63 11.13 -3.69 14.50
CA ARG A 63 10.78 -2.68 13.51
C ARG A 63 9.52 -3.13 12.80
N TYR A 64 8.53 -2.26 12.68
CA TYR A 64 7.30 -2.50 11.93
C TYR A 64 7.13 -1.44 10.85
N VAL A 65 6.45 -1.80 9.77
CA VAL A 65 5.90 -0.87 8.79
C VAL A 65 4.40 -0.93 8.94
N LEU A 66 3.78 0.23 9.09
CA LEU A 66 2.34 0.42 9.00
C LEU A 66 2.01 1.04 7.66
N ILE A 67 1.11 0.39 6.93
CA ILE A 67 0.51 0.91 5.71
C ILE A 67 -0.96 1.17 6.02
N SER A 68 -1.40 2.43 5.98
CA SER A 68 -2.80 2.80 6.14
C SER A 68 -3.36 3.21 4.78
N ILE A 69 -4.29 2.43 4.25
CA ILE A 69 -5.04 2.74 3.03
C ILE A 69 -6.35 3.44 3.41
N ILE A 70 -6.54 4.65 2.88
CA ILE A 70 -7.75 5.46 3.01
C ILE A 70 -8.63 5.16 1.80
N TYR A 71 -9.88 4.82 2.05
CA TYR A 71 -10.82 4.44 1.00
C TYR A 71 -12.22 4.97 1.28
N LYS A 72 -13.02 5.13 0.23
CA LYS A 72 -14.47 5.33 0.36
C LYS A 72 -15.16 3.98 0.29
N ASP A 73 -15.93 3.68 1.33
CA ASP A 73 -16.81 2.53 1.34
C ASP A 73 -18.12 2.88 0.62
N LEU A 74 -18.38 2.19 -0.49
CA LEU A 74 -19.61 2.31 -1.26
C LEU A 74 -20.74 1.44 -0.73
N ASN A 75 -20.49 0.57 0.27
CA ASN A 75 -21.55 -0.20 0.92
C ASN A 75 -22.65 0.75 1.40
N THR A 76 -23.92 0.41 1.13
CA THR A 76 -25.11 1.22 1.46
C THR A 76 -25.25 2.54 0.69
N THR A 77 -24.41 2.79 -0.31
CA THR A 77 -24.55 3.94 -1.21
C THR A 77 -25.34 3.57 -2.47
N PRO A 78 -25.85 4.55 -3.26
CA PRO A 78 -26.46 4.25 -4.55
C PRO A 78 -25.52 3.56 -5.56
N LEU A 79 -24.21 3.60 -5.30
CA LEU A 79 -23.16 2.98 -6.10
C LEU A 79 -22.74 1.59 -5.55
N ASP A 80 -23.47 1.07 -4.55
CA ASP A 80 -23.21 -0.25 -3.98
C ASP A 80 -23.47 -1.35 -5.02
N LEU A 81 -22.43 -2.08 -5.40
CA LEU A 81 -22.56 -3.14 -6.39
C LEU A 81 -23.11 -4.44 -5.79
N LYS A 82 -23.23 -4.60 -4.47
CA LYS A 82 -23.70 -5.85 -3.82
C LYS A 82 -25.15 -6.20 -4.18
N SER A 83 -26.02 -5.21 -4.34
CA SER A 83 -27.43 -5.40 -4.73
C SER A 83 -27.64 -5.46 -6.25
N THR A 84 -26.59 -5.25 -7.05
CA THR A 84 -26.69 -5.26 -8.51
C THR A 84 -26.68 -6.67 -9.11
N SER A 85 -27.20 -6.78 -10.34
CA SER A 85 -27.27 -8.05 -11.06
C SER A 85 -25.87 -8.67 -11.30
N LYS A 86 -25.81 -10.00 -11.36
CA LYS A 86 -24.57 -10.75 -11.62
C LYS A 86 -23.86 -10.30 -12.92
N LYS A 87 -24.62 -9.91 -13.94
CA LYS A 87 -24.08 -9.40 -15.21
C LYS A 87 -23.32 -8.09 -15.02
N VAL A 88 -23.86 -7.16 -14.24
CA VAL A 88 -23.23 -5.87 -13.94
C VAL A 88 -21.97 -6.06 -13.11
N LYS A 89 -22.03 -6.90 -12.07
CA LYS A 89 -20.85 -7.28 -11.26
C LYS A 89 -19.73 -7.86 -12.11
N ASN A 90 -20.05 -8.77 -13.03
CA ASN A 90 -19.06 -9.39 -13.89
C ASN A 90 -18.39 -8.39 -14.85
N VAL A 91 -19.15 -7.40 -15.36
CA VAL A 91 -18.59 -6.35 -16.22
C VAL A 91 -17.63 -5.47 -15.43
N VAL A 92 -18.00 -5.07 -14.21
CA VAL A 92 -17.13 -4.26 -13.35
C VAL A 92 -15.89 -5.05 -12.94
N HIS A 93 -16.02 -6.30 -12.51
CA HIS A 93 -14.87 -7.14 -12.18
C HIS A 93 -13.92 -7.31 -13.36
N LYS A 94 -14.46 -7.58 -14.56
CA LYS A 94 -13.64 -7.66 -15.77
C LYS A 94 -12.93 -6.34 -16.04
N GLN A 95 -13.59 -5.19 -15.87
CA GLN A 95 -12.97 -3.88 -16.03
C GLN A 95 -11.91 -3.57 -14.98
N VAL A 96 -12.06 -4.05 -13.75
CA VAL A 96 -11.05 -3.94 -12.70
C VAL A 96 -9.84 -4.83 -13.01
N GLU A 97 -10.07 -6.05 -13.50
CA GLU A 97 -9.00 -6.98 -13.92
C GLU A 97 -8.26 -6.52 -15.18
N THR A 98 -8.96 -5.92 -16.14
CA THR A 98 -8.40 -5.40 -17.40
C THR A 98 -8.04 -3.92 -17.34
N GLY A 99 -8.26 -3.27 -16.19
CA GLY A 99 -8.01 -1.85 -16.01
C GLY A 99 -6.55 -1.52 -16.29
N GLU A 100 -6.27 -0.29 -16.71
CA GLU A 100 -4.89 0.16 -16.86
C GLU A 100 -4.15 -0.05 -15.53
N GLU A 101 -2.99 -0.70 -15.62
CA GLU A 101 -2.10 -0.85 -14.48
C GLU A 101 -1.81 0.55 -13.92
N ILE A 102 -2.09 0.75 -12.63
CA ILE A 102 -1.71 1.99 -11.96
C ILE A 102 -0.19 1.94 -11.87
N THR A 103 0.47 2.67 -12.76
CA THR A 103 1.93 2.77 -12.75
C THR A 103 2.38 3.33 -11.41
N GLU A 104 3.38 2.67 -10.81
CA GLU A 104 3.97 3.13 -9.56
C GLU A 104 4.41 4.60 -9.74
N PRO A 105 4.00 5.51 -8.85
CA PRO A 105 4.44 6.89 -8.95
C PRO A 105 5.96 6.92 -8.81
N GLU A 106 6.63 7.60 -9.74
CA GLU A 106 8.09 7.72 -9.73
C GLU A 106 8.50 8.74 -8.62
N ILE A 107 8.55 8.28 -7.37
CA ILE A 107 8.97 9.08 -6.22
C ILE A 107 10.50 9.07 -6.17
N LYS A 108 11.13 10.02 -6.88
CA LYS A 108 12.57 10.26 -6.78
C LYS A 108 12.85 11.24 -5.65
N THR A 109 13.59 10.80 -4.63
CA THR A 109 14.18 11.70 -3.64
C THR A 109 15.28 12.55 -4.30
N ASP A 110 15.67 13.66 -3.68
CA ASP A 110 16.73 14.50 -4.24
C ASP A 110 18.08 13.77 -4.32
N ILE A 111 18.30 12.79 -3.45
CA ILE A 111 19.46 11.88 -3.49
C ILE A 111 19.40 10.99 -4.74
N ASP A 112 18.23 10.44 -5.07
CA ASP A 112 18.06 9.60 -6.27
C ASP A 112 18.34 10.38 -7.56
N LYS A 113 17.95 11.67 -7.59
CA LYS A 113 18.25 12.57 -8.71
C LYS A 113 19.75 12.84 -8.84
N GLU A 114 20.45 13.03 -7.72
CA GLU A 114 21.90 13.27 -7.69
C GLU A 114 22.70 12.05 -8.16
N ILE A 115 22.33 10.84 -7.71
CA ILE A 115 22.96 9.59 -8.16
C ILE A 115 22.73 9.35 -9.66
N HIS A 116 21.53 9.68 -10.16
CA HIS A 116 21.23 9.58 -11.60
C HIS A 116 22.09 10.53 -12.45
N LEU A 117 22.32 11.75 -11.96
CA LEU A 117 23.17 12.73 -12.63
C LEU A 117 24.64 12.25 -12.71
N LEU A 118 25.15 11.66 -11.63
CA LEU A 118 26.52 11.12 -11.54
C LEU A 118 26.74 9.88 -12.41
N THR A 119 25.69 9.07 -12.62
CA THR A 119 25.76 7.88 -13.47
C THR A 119 25.59 8.20 -14.96
N MET A 120 24.86 9.26 -15.31
CA MET A 120 24.77 9.80 -16.68
C MET A 120 26.10 10.44 -17.12
N THR A 121 26.78 11.16 -16.23
CA THR A 121 28.07 11.83 -16.52
C THR A 121 29.25 10.88 -16.65
N LYS A 122 29.20 9.68 -16.06
CA LYS A 122 30.23 8.63 -16.27
C LYS A 122 30.10 7.87 -17.59
N LYS A 123 28.99 8.02 -18.32
CA LYS A 123 28.74 7.35 -19.60
C LYS A 123 28.98 8.24 -20.83
N SER A 124 29.34 9.51 -20.62
CA SER A 124 29.85 10.42 -21.66
C SER A 124 31.36 10.53 -21.60
#